data_AF-K8XQD7-F1
#
_entry.id   AF-K8XQD7-F1
#
_cell.length_a   1.000
_cell.length_b   1.000
_cell.length_c   1.000
_cell.angle_alpha   90.00
_cell.angle_beta   90.00
_cell.angle_gamma   90.00
#
_symmetry.space_group_name_H-M   'P 1'
#
loop_
_entity.id
_entity.type
_entity.pdbx_description
1 polymer ?
#
loop_
_entity_poly.entity_id
_entity_poly.type
_entity_poly.pdbx_seq_one_letter_code
_entity_poly.pdbx_strand_id
1 'polypeptide(L)'
;MPHSHPRSPAASPVSVIFQRRIDDASYADYARWQKRAAEALATVPGFIDQDIVPPSPPVQDDWVDVLRFATVEDARAWLDSDRRTELVAEIKHAFIGNEDVHLLTGEQTREQSATSVVISCHVAPEDESAFMDWQRKISAAEAGFRGFRGHKVERPVQGITEDWTIVLSFDTEDNLASWMDSPERAALLKEGEKFNKNLRIRKASYGFDFWFRGAGGDEPPPVPVARSNLLALLVLYPLVVIWGHFVSAPFIEAHGVPIAVALFLANLVTTQILGWWAVPAAFKVFGWWMDPAISPRRRNLGYAVMIALFGISIAVCTLLFMIPTT
;
A
#
# COMPACT_ATOMS: atom_id res chain seq x y z
N MET A 1 29.44 -31.51 -29.73
CA MET A 1 29.05 -30.15 -29.30
C MET A 1 27.55 -30.17 -29.04
N PRO A 2 27.07 -30.02 -27.79
CA PRO A 2 25.64 -29.88 -27.55
C PRO A 2 25.24 -28.42 -27.76
N HIS A 3 24.21 -28.24 -28.58
CA HIS A 3 23.61 -26.96 -28.92
C HIS A 3 23.11 -26.25 -27.66
N SER A 4 23.63 -25.05 -27.41
CA SER A 4 23.08 -24.10 -26.46
C SER A 4 21.71 -23.66 -26.99
N HIS A 5 20.63 -24.13 -26.37
CA HIS A 5 19.33 -23.49 -26.51
C HIS A 5 19.48 -22.02 -26.07
N PRO A 6 19.06 -21.03 -26.88
CA PRO A 6 18.92 -19.68 -26.38
C PRO A 6 17.91 -19.73 -25.22
N ARG A 7 18.30 -19.27 -24.04
CA ARG A 7 17.36 -19.02 -22.95
C ARG A 7 16.29 -18.07 -23.52
N SER A 8 15.04 -18.53 -23.60
CA SER A 8 13.90 -17.63 -23.81
C SER A 8 14.04 -16.47 -22.82
N PRO A 9 13.83 -15.21 -23.24
CA PRO A 9 13.79 -14.10 -22.29
C PRO A 9 12.75 -14.47 -21.25
N ALA A 10 13.12 -14.47 -19.96
CA ALA A 10 12.17 -14.69 -18.89
C ALA A 10 11.05 -13.66 -19.08
N ALA A 11 9.86 -14.12 -19.44
CA ALA A 11 8.76 -13.22 -19.72
C ALA A 11 8.43 -12.47 -18.42
N SER A 12 8.55 -11.14 -18.46
CA SER A 12 8.22 -10.32 -17.31
C SER A 12 6.70 -10.26 -17.17
N PRO A 13 6.16 -10.59 -15.99
CA PRO A 13 4.72 -10.50 -15.77
C PRO A 13 4.23 -9.07 -15.97
N VAL A 14 3.02 -8.95 -16.50
CA VAL A 14 2.38 -7.67 -16.83
C VAL A 14 1.07 -7.53 -16.11
N SER A 15 0.70 -6.28 -15.83
CA SER A 15 -0.59 -5.94 -15.21
C SER A 15 -1.46 -5.19 -16.20
N VAL A 16 -2.71 -5.59 -16.31
CA VAL A 16 -3.76 -4.84 -17.01
C VAL A 16 -4.66 -4.23 -15.95
N ILE A 17 -4.71 -2.92 -15.89
CA ILE A 17 -5.58 -2.18 -14.98
C ILE A 17 -6.82 -1.74 -15.76
N PHE A 18 -7.99 -2.08 -15.25
CA PHE A 18 -9.27 -1.57 -15.72
C PHE A 18 -9.83 -0.63 -14.69
N GLN A 19 -10.24 0.56 -15.13
CA GLN A 19 -10.99 1.50 -14.29
C GLN A 19 -12.40 1.63 -14.87
N ARG A 20 -13.40 1.42 -14.01
CA ARG A 20 -14.81 1.47 -14.42
C ARG A 20 -15.62 2.26 -13.42
N ARG A 21 -16.15 3.40 -13.86
CA ARG A 21 -17.18 4.11 -13.12
C ARG A 21 -18.51 3.41 -13.33
N ILE A 22 -19.12 2.96 -12.24
CA ILE A 22 -20.41 2.28 -12.27
C ILE A 22 -21.45 3.21 -11.65
N ASP A 23 -22.69 3.16 -12.13
CA ASP A 23 -23.78 3.86 -11.44
C ASP A 23 -24.16 3.16 -10.14
N ASP A 24 -24.44 3.94 -9.09
CA ASP A 24 -24.67 3.44 -7.74
C ASP A 24 -25.82 2.41 -7.67
N ALA A 25 -26.84 2.55 -8.52
CA ALA A 25 -27.97 1.63 -8.56
C ALA A 25 -27.58 0.24 -9.07
N SER A 26 -26.51 0.16 -9.87
CA SER A 26 -26.01 -1.07 -10.47
C SER A 26 -24.86 -1.73 -9.69
N TYR A 27 -24.44 -1.21 -8.53
CA TYR A 27 -23.29 -1.76 -7.77
C TYR A 27 -23.46 -3.24 -7.39
N ALA A 28 -24.63 -3.62 -6.90
CA ALA A 28 -24.89 -4.99 -6.50
C ALA A 28 -24.85 -5.95 -7.71
N ASP A 29 -25.30 -5.47 -8.86
CA ASP A 29 -25.34 -6.21 -10.11
C ASP A 29 -23.92 -6.34 -10.70
N TYR A 30 -23.13 -5.27 -10.60
CA TYR A 30 -21.72 -5.24 -10.96
C TYR A 30 -20.89 -6.20 -10.12
N ALA A 31 -21.07 -6.23 -8.79
CA ALA A 31 -20.35 -7.17 -7.91
C ALA A 31 -20.68 -8.65 -8.24
N ARG A 32 -21.93 -8.97 -8.60
CA ARG A 32 -22.31 -10.31 -9.06
C ARG A 32 -21.71 -10.65 -10.42
N TRP A 33 -21.67 -9.68 -11.33
CA TRP A 33 -21.00 -9.81 -12.62
C TRP A 33 -19.50 -10.05 -12.45
N GLN A 34 -18.82 -9.32 -11.56
CA GLN A 34 -17.38 -9.48 -11.29
C GLN A 34 -17.04 -10.91 -10.86
N LYS A 35 -17.86 -11.53 -10.02
CA LYS A 35 -17.65 -12.93 -9.62
C LYS A 35 -17.69 -13.90 -10.82
N ARG A 36 -18.64 -13.71 -11.74
CA ARG A 36 -18.72 -14.52 -12.97
C ARG A 36 -17.56 -14.23 -13.93
N ALA A 37 -17.14 -12.97 -14.02
CA ALA A 37 -15.99 -12.58 -14.82
C ALA A 37 -14.69 -13.21 -14.28
N ALA A 38 -14.51 -13.25 -12.95
CA ALA A 38 -13.36 -13.90 -12.31
C ALA A 38 -13.31 -15.41 -12.57
N GLU A 39 -14.46 -16.10 -12.53
CA GLU A 39 -14.55 -17.53 -12.87
C GLU A 39 -14.15 -17.81 -14.33
N ALA A 40 -14.55 -16.94 -15.27
CA ALA A 40 -14.12 -17.04 -16.66
C ALA A 40 -12.63 -16.76 -16.82
N LEU A 41 -12.12 -15.73 -16.15
CA LEU A 41 -10.72 -15.30 -16.20
C LEU A 41 -9.76 -16.37 -15.66
N ALA A 42 -10.17 -17.12 -14.63
CA ALA A 42 -9.39 -18.21 -14.06
C ALA A 42 -9.08 -19.35 -15.05
N THR A 43 -9.82 -19.45 -16.17
CA THR A 43 -9.59 -20.45 -17.23
C THR A 43 -8.71 -19.95 -18.36
N VAL A 44 -8.31 -18.67 -18.32
CA VAL A 44 -7.52 -18.03 -19.37
C VAL A 44 -6.05 -18.43 -19.27
N PRO A 45 -5.41 -18.90 -20.36
CA PRO A 45 -3.99 -19.19 -20.37
C PRO A 45 -3.15 -17.98 -19.96
N GLY A 46 -2.16 -18.21 -19.10
CA GLY A 46 -1.23 -17.18 -18.65
C GLY A 46 -1.78 -16.19 -17.61
N PHE A 47 -3.02 -16.34 -17.16
CA PHE A 47 -3.55 -15.59 -16.02
C PHE A 47 -2.86 -16.02 -14.71
N ILE A 48 -2.42 -15.04 -13.92
CA ILE A 48 -1.74 -15.26 -12.63
C ILE A 48 -2.68 -14.97 -11.47
N ASP A 49 -3.14 -13.72 -11.37
CA ASP A 49 -4.02 -13.26 -10.30
C ASP A 49 -4.86 -12.06 -10.74
N GLN A 50 -5.90 -11.78 -9.97
CA GLN A 50 -6.74 -10.60 -10.09
C GLN A 50 -6.86 -9.96 -8.72
N ASP A 51 -6.66 -8.65 -8.66
CA ASP A 51 -6.98 -7.83 -7.51
C ASP A 51 -8.12 -6.88 -7.90
N ILE A 52 -9.13 -6.82 -7.04
CA ILE A 52 -10.31 -5.98 -7.26
C ILE A 52 -10.35 -4.99 -6.11
N VAL A 53 -10.15 -3.72 -6.45
CA VAL A 53 -10.32 -2.64 -5.50
C VAL A 53 -11.73 -2.09 -5.73
N PRO A 54 -12.69 -2.37 -4.83
CA PRO A 54 -14.00 -1.75 -4.92
C PRO A 54 -13.86 -0.24 -4.82
N PRO A 55 -14.81 0.53 -5.37
CA PRO A 55 -14.88 1.93 -5.09
C PRO A 55 -14.94 2.05 -3.58
N SER A 56 -13.99 2.77 -3.03
CA SER A 56 -13.96 3.14 -1.63
C SER A 56 -14.12 4.63 -1.61
N PRO A 57 -15.35 5.14 -1.85
CA PRO A 57 -15.55 6.55 -1.84
C PRO A 57 -15.09 7.10 -0.48
N PRO A 58 -14.34 8.20 -0.53
CA PRO A 58 -14.21 9.04 -1.70
C PRO A 58 -12.88 8.82 -2.45
N VAL A 59 -11.99 7.92 -1.97
CA VAL A 59 -10.65 7.60 -2.50
C VAL A 59 -10.67 7.16 -3.96
N GLN A 60 -11.67 6.36 -4.31
CA GLN A 60 -11.79 5.75 -5.63
C GLN A 60 -13.29 5.60 -5.92
N ASP A 61 -13.78 6.29 -6.95
CA ASP A 61 -15.19 6.23 -7.36
C ASP A 61 -15.40 5.15 -8.43
N ASP A 62 -14.28 4.72 -9.02
CA ASP A 62 -14.23 3.68 -10.02
C ASP A 62 -13.92 2.36 -9.34
N TRP A 63 -14.47 1.29 -9.87
CA TRP A 63 -13.94 -0.04 -9.63
C TRP A 63 -12.60 -0.15 -10.35
N VAL A 64 -11.56 -0.56 -9.64
CA VAL A 64 -10.24 -0.80 -10.21
C VAL A 64 -9.95 -2.29 -10.17
N ASP A 65 -9.91 -2.91 -11.35
CA ASP A 65 -9.51 -4.32 -11.50
C ASP A 65 -8.08 -4.38 -12.03
N VAL A 66 -7.18 -4.99 -11.27
CA VAL A 66 -5.80 -5.23 -11.67
C VAL A 66 -5.66 -6.72 -12.00
N LEU A 67 -5.51 -7.04 -13.28
CA LEU A 67 -5.29 -8.41 -13.76
C LEU A 67 -3.80 -8.62 -14.02
N ARG A 68 -3.21 -9.70 -13.53
CA ARG A 68 -1.82 -10.06 -13.82
C ARG A 68 -1.73 -11.24 -14.76
N PHE A 69 -0.88 -11.11 -15.76
CA PHE A 69 -0.59 -12.14 -16.75
C PHE A 69 0.90 -12.46 -16.79
N ALA A 70 1.23 -13.70 -17.14
CA ALA A 70 2.60 -14.18 -17.29
C ALA A 70 3.34 -13.45 -18.42
N THR A 71 2.62 -13.07 -19.49
CA THR A 71 3.18 -12.40 -20.66
C THR A 71 2.26 -11.29 -21.19
N VAL A 72 2.82 -10.39 -22.00
CA VAL A 72 2.04 -9.37 -22.74
C VAL A 72 1.10 -10.04 -23.74
N GLU A 73 1.54 -11.13 -24.34
CA GLU A 73 0.80 -11.90 -25.33
C GLU A 73 -0.47 -12.51 -24.71
N ASP A 74 -0.36 -13.06 -23.49
CA ASP A 74 -1.51 -13.60 -22.74
C ASP A 74 -2.51 -12.49 -22.37
N ALA A 75 -2.00 -11.33 -21.93
CA ALA A 75 -2.84 -10.16 -21.61
C ALA A 75 -3.59 -9.65 -22.86
N ARG A 76 -2.93 -9.59 -24.02
CA ARG A 76 -3.55 -9.18 -25.29
C ARG A 76 -4.57 -10.21 -25.77
N ALA A 77 -4.25 -11.50 -25.69
CA ALA A 77 -5.17 -12.57 -26.06
C ALA A 77 -6.46 -12.52 -25.23
N TRP A 78 -6.39 -12.17 -23.95
CA TRP A 78 -7.57 -11.90 -23.13
C TRP A 78 -8.35 -10.65 -23.58
N LEU A 79 -7.66 -9.54 -23.79
CA LEU A 79 -8.25 -8.26 -24.19
C LEU A 79 -9.05 -8.36 -25.51
N ASP A 80 -8.53 -9.16 -26.45
CA ASP A 80 -9.12 -9.36 -27.78
C ASP A 80 -10.10 -10.55 -27.84
N SER A 81 -10.37 -11.22 -26.70
CA SER A 81 -11.20 -12.42 -26.70
C SER A 81 -12.70 -12.12 -26.87
N ASP A 82 -13.39 -12.99 -27.61
CA ASP A 82 -14.86 -12.99 -27.69
C ASP A 82 -15.49 -13.12 -26.30
N ARG A 83 -14.85 -13.91 -25.43
CA ARG A 83 -15.32 -14.13 -24.06
C ARG A 83 -15.34 -12.85 -23.22
N ARG A 84 -14.29 -12.03 -23.30
CA ARG A 84 -14.27 -10.70 -22.65
C ARG A 84 -15.32 -9.78 -23.26
N THR A 85 -15.46 -9.81 -24.59
CA THR A 85 -16.43 -8.97 -25.31
C THR A 85 -17.86 -9.26 -24.86
N GLU A 86 -18.23 -10.54 -24.74
CA GLU A 86 -19.52 -10.97 -24.18
C GLU A 86 -19.72 -10.46 -22.74
N LEU A 87 -18.72 -10.69 -21.87
CA LEU A 87 -18.80 -10.27 -20.46
C LEU A 87 -18.99 -8.76 -20.32
N VAL A 88 -18.22 -7.95 -21.05
CA VAL A 88 -18.34 -6.48 -20.99
C VAL A 88 -19.69 -6.03 -21.55
N ALA A 89 -20.18 -6.66 -22.62
CA ALA A 89 -21.49 -6.33 -23.20
C ALA A 89 -22.65 -6.52 -22.19
N GLU A 90 -22.57 -7.54 -21.32
CA GLU A 90 -23.58 -7.79 -20.28
C GLU A 90 -23.71 -6.63 -19.28
N ILE A 91 -22.60 -5.96 -18.93
CA ILE A 91 -22.56 -4.96 -17.86
C ILE A 91 -22.41 -3.52 -18.35
N LYS A 92 -22.21 -3.32 -19.67
CA LYS A 92 -21.97 -2.01 -20.29
C LYS A 92 -23.06 -0.96 -19.97
N HIS A 93 -24.29 -1.40 -19.74
CA HIS A 93 -25.41 -0.52 -19.38
C HIS A 93 -25.21 0.19 -18.04
N ALA A 94 -24.38 -0.36 -17.15
CA ALA A 94 -24.09 0.18 -15.83
C ALA A 94 -22.91 1.18 -15.81
N PHE A 95 -22.24 1.40 -16.96
CA PHE A 95 -21.05 2.26 -17.01
C PHE A 95 -21.44 3.73 -17.07
N ILE A 96 -20.83 4.53 -16.20
CA ILE A 96 -20.84 5.99 -16.31
C ILE A 96 -19.60 6.39 -17.12
N GLY A 97 -19.73 6.35 -18.45
CA GLY A 97 -18.64 6.65 -19.38
C GLY A 97 -18.02 5.40 -20.00
N ASN A 98 -16.76 5.49 -20.41
CA ASN A 98 -16.02 4.38 -20.99
C ASN A 98 -15.14 3.71 -19.93
N GLU A 99 -14.81 2.45 -20.17
CA GLU A 99 -13.79 1.72 -19.42
C GLU A 99 -12.41 2.17 -19.88
N ASP A 100 -11.54 2.52 -18.92
CA ASP A 100 -10.15 2.82 -19.19
C ASP A 100 -9.31 1.56 -18.98
N VAL A 101 -8.41 1.28 -19.92
CA VAL A 101 -7.54 0.10 -19.92
C VAL A 101 -6.09 0.53 -19.99
N HIS A 102 -5.31 0.16 -18.98
CA HIS A 102 -3.88 0.41 -18.92
C HIS A 102 -3.09 -0.88 -18.85
N LEU A 103 -2.16 -1.08 -19.78
CA LEU A 103 -1.18 -2.17 -19.70
C LEU A 103 0.11 -1.64 -19.09
N LEU A 104 0.46 -2.15 -17.91
CA LEU A 104 1.68 -1.81 -17.19
C LEU A 104 2.62 -3.02 -17.18
N THR A 105 3.91 -2.78 -17.43
CA THR A 105 4.95 -3.78 -17.15
C THR A 105 5.20 -3.85 -15.65
N GLY A 106 5.68 -4.99 -15.15
CA GLY A 106 5.86 -5.23 -13.70
C GLY A 106 6.69 -4.20 -12.92
N GLU A 107 7.49 -3.37 -13.60
CA GLU A 107 8.23 -2.25 -12.98
C GLU A 107 7.34 -1.03 -12.72
N GLN A 108 6.39 -0.70 -13.60
CA GLN A 108 5.59 0.52 -13.53
C GLN A 108 4.48 0.48 -12.47
N THR A 109 3.89 -0.70 -12.22
CA THR A 109 2.86 -0.90 -11.18
C THR A 109 3.40 -0.60 -9.78
N ARG A 110 4.71 -0.81 -9.55
CA ARG A 110 5.35 -0.61 -8.25
C ARG A 110 5.67 0.85 -7.94
N GLU A 111 5.81 1.68 -8.99
CA GLU A 111 6.21 3.09 -8.90
C GLU A 111 5.02 4.04 -8.66
N GLN A 112 3.83 3.71 -9.18
CA GLN A 112 2.63 4.56 -9.04
C GLN A 112 2.09 4.64 -7.60
N SER A 113 2.21 3.58 -6.81
CA SER A 113 1.74 3.54 -5.43
C SER A 113 2.63 4.31 -4.44
N ALA A 114 3.86 4.69 -4.84
CA ALA A 114 4.85 5.30 -3.95
C ALA A 114 4.91 6.85 -4.03
N THR A 115 4.18 7.46 -4.96
CA THR A 115 4.35 8.89 -5.34
C THR A 115 3.05 9.70 -5.21
N SER A 116 2.19 9.33 -4.27
CA SER A 116 0.91 10.02 -4.02
C SER A 116 0.85 10.61 -2.61
N VAL A 117 0.16 11.73 -2.45
CA VAL A 117 -0.11 12.38 -1.17
C VAL A 117 -1.60 12.56 -0.96
N VAL A 118 -2.06 12.32 0.26
CA VAL A 118 -3.42 12.49 0.74
C VAL A 118 -3.45 13.68 1.68
N ILE A 119 -4.31 14.66 1.43
CA ILE A 119 -4.42 15.89 2.20
C ILE A 119 -5.83 15.94 2.79
N SER A 120 -5.95 16.07 4.10
CA SER A 120 -7.23 16.21 4.79
C SER A 120 -7.41 17.65 5.26
N CYS A 121 -8.63 18.20 5.13
CA CYS A 121 -8.97 19.53 5.63
C CYS A 121 -10.44 19.61 6.04
N HIS A 122 -10.73 20.42 7.05
CA HIS A 122 -12.10 20.70 7.46
C HIS A 122 -12.62 21.94 6.73
N VAL A 123 -13.83 21.85 6.18
CA VAL A 123 -14.50 22.95 5.46
C VAL A 123 -15.91 23.07 6.00
N ALA A 124 -16.31 24.28 6.38
CA ALA A 124 -17.66 24.54 6.86
C ALA A 124 -18.68 24.33 5.70
N PRO A 125 -19.89 23.79 5.97
CA PRO A 125 -20.88 23.51 4.93
C PRO A 125 -21.25 24.72 4.06
N GLU A 126 -21.23 25.92 4.62
CA GLU A 126 -21.49 27.19 3.91
C GLU A 126 -20.40 27.57 2.89
N ASP A 127 -19.22 26.97 3.00
CA ASP A 127 -18.02 27.32 2.23
C ASP A 127 -17.64 26.26 1.18
N GLU A 128 -18.37 25.14 1.09
CA GLU A 128 -18.05 24.01 0.19
C GLU A 128 -17.89 24.42 -1.27
N SER A 129 -18.75 25.32 -1.76
CA SER A 129 -18.70 25.83 -3.14
C SER A 129 -17.42 26.63 -3.38
N ALA A 130 -17.09 27.55 -2.48
CA ALA A 130 -15.87 28.34 -2.54
C ALA A 130 -14.60 27.48 -2.41
N PHE A 131 -14.67 26.40 -1.62
CA PHE A 131 -13.59 25.42 -1.49
C PHE A 131 -13.39 24.63 -2.79
N MET A 132 -14.46 24.13 -3.41
CA MET A 132 -14.38 23.42 -4.69
C MET A 132 -13.84 24.32 -5.81
N ASP A 133 -14.22 25.60 -5.82
CA ASP A 133 -13.73 26.58 -6.79
C ASP A 133 -12.23 26.83 -6.61
N TRP A 134 -11.77 26.91 -5.36
CA TRP A 134 -10.36 27.03 -5.02
C TRP A 134 -9.56 25.78 -5.38
N GLN A 135 -10.08 24.57 -5.11
CA GLN A 135 -9.44 23.31 -5.52
C GLN A 135 -9.30 23.19 -7.04
N ARG A 136 -10.27 23.68 -7.83
CA ARG A 136 -10.14 23.73 -9.29
C ARG A 136 -8.98 24.60 -9.76
N LYS A 137 -8.69 25.72 -9.06
CA LYS A 137 -7.52 26.56 -9.36
C LYS A 137 -6.22 25.83 -9.03
N ILE A 138 -6.19 25.09 -7.92
CA ILE A 138 -5.04 24.25 -7.53
C ILE A 138 -4.79 23.17 -8.57
N SER A 139 -5.80 22.38 -8.92
CA SER A 139 -5.69 21.32 -9.92
C SER A 139 -5.24 21.84 -11.29
N ALA A 140 -5.72 23.02 -11.70
CA ALA A 140 -5.29 23.66 -12.95
C ALA A 140 -3.80 24.06 -12.93
N ALA A 141 -3.28 24.52 -11.79
CA ALA A 141 -1.87 24.82 -11.63
C ALA A 141 -1.01 23.54 -11.59
N GLU A 142 -1.47 22.51 -10.88
CA GLU A 142 -0.79 21.21 -10.79
C GLU A 142 -0.66 20.51 -12.14
N ALA A 143 -1.68 20.62 -12.99
CA ALA A 143 -1.64 20.08 -14.35
C ALA A 143 -0.52 20.69 -15.22
N GLY A 144 0.01 21.87 -14.84
CA GLY A 144 1.15 22.49 -15.49
C GLY A 144 2.51 21.96 -15.04
N PHE A 145 2.57 21.19 -13.95
CA PHE A 145 3.82 20.65 -13.42
C PHE A 145 4.20 19.33 -14.11
N ARG A 146 5.50 19.16 -14.33
CA ARG A 146 6.04 17.95 -14.96
C ARG A 146 5.71 16.75 -14.08
N GLY A 147 5.21 15.68 -14.70
CA GLY A 147 4.97 14.42 -14.02
C GLY A 147 3.65 14.35 -13.25
N PHE A 148 2.76 15.34 -13.38
CA PHE A 148 1.42 15.29 -12.79
C PHE A 148 0.64 14.08 -13.32
N ARG A 149 0.02 13.33 -12.40
CA ARG A 149 -0.80 12.15 -12.72
C ARG A 149 -2.27 12.36 -12.39
N GLY A 150 -2.58 13.07 -11.30
CA GLY A 150 -3.96 13.34 -10.94
C GLY A 150 -4.13 14.10 -9.64
N HIS A 151 -5.28 14.76 -9.52
CA HIS A 151 -5.77 15.44 -8.33
C HIS A 151 -7.23 15.02 -8.14
N LYS A 152 -7.56 14.48 -6.96
CA LYS A 152 -8.91 14.09 -6.59
C LYS A 152 -9.33 14.81 -5.32
N VAL A 153 -10.56 15.32 -5.25
CA VAL A 153 -11.14 15.95 -4.06
C VAL A 153 -12.36 15.16 -3.63
N GLU A 154 -12.49 14.99 -2.33
CA GLU A 154 -13.33 14.00 -1.71
C GLU A 154 -14.14 14.59 -0.58
N ARG A 155 -15.46 14.38 -0.61
CA ARG A 155 -16.37 14.97 0.37
C ARG A 155 -16.39 14.19 1.69
N PRO A 156 -16.63 14.86 2.82
CA PRO A 156 -16.90 14.19 4.10
C PRO A 156 -18.09 13.24 3.99
N VAL A 157 -17.99 12.07 4.60
CA VAL A 157 -19.06 11.08 4.65
C VAL A 157 -19.71 11.12 6.02
N GLN A 158 -21.00 11.50 6.06
CA GLN A 158 -21.73 11.67 7.32
C GLN A 158 -21.67 10.41 8.19
N GLY A 159 -21.18 10.57 9.42
CA GLY A 159 -21.04 9.49 10.40
C GLY A 159 -19.72 8.70 10.33
N ILE A 160 -18.81 9.02 9.40
CA ILE A 160 -17.53 8.32 9.22
C ILE A 160 -16.35 9.30 9.28
N THR A 161 -16.39 10.41 8.54
CA THR A 161 -15.37 11.48 8.60
C THR A 161 -15.99 12.84 8.36
N GLU A 162 -15.56 13.84 9.12
CA GLU A 162 -16.00 15.24 8.99
C GLU A 162 -15.04 16.08 8.12
N ASP A 163 -13.93 15.48 7.68
CA ASP A 163 -12.90 16.15 6.88
C ASP A 163 -13.04 15.82 5.38
N TRP A 164 -12.78 16.81 4.55
CA TRP A 164 -12.54 16.68 3.12
C TRP A 164 -11.17 16.05 2.88
N THR A 165 -11.10 15.14 1.92
CA THR A 165 -9.85 14.49 1.52
C THR A 165 -9.44 14.95 0.12
N ILE A 166 -8.14 15.05 -0.14
CA ILE A 166 -7.60 15.41 -1.45
C ILE A 166 -6.45 14.46 -1.74
N VAL A 167 -6.48 13.77 -2.87
CA VAL A 167 -5.40 12.86 -3.28
C VAL A 167 -4.68 13.45 -4.49
N LEU A 168 -3.38 13.66 -4.37
CA LEU A 168 -2.51 14.20 -5.41
C LEU A 168 -1.44 13.19 -5.77
N SER A 169 -1.25 12.95 -7.06
CA SER A 169 -0.34 11.92 -7.58
C SER A 169 0.60 12.49 -8.63
N PHE A 170 1.87 12.11 -8.55
CA PHE A 170 2.91 12.39 -9.55
C PHE A 170 3.62 11.10 -10.00
N ASP A 171 4.42 11.18 -11.06
CA ASP A 171 5.19 10.06 -11.60
C ASP A 171 6.46 9.73 -10.80
N THR A 172 7.08 10.73 -10.17
CA THR A 172 8.29 10.62 -9.35
C THR A 172 8.20 11.49 -8.10
N GLU A 173 8.87 11.06 -7.03
CA GLU A 173 8.90 11.79 -5.75
C GLU A 173 9.53 13.19 -5.92
N ASP A 174 10.51 13.34 -6.81
CA ASP A 174 11.15 14.61 -7.10
C ASP A 174 10.19 15.61 -7.77
N ASN A 175 9.33 15.13 -8.67
CA ASN A 175 8.31 15.97 -9.31
C ASN A 175 7.20 16.35 -8.32
N LEU A 176 6.80 15.43 -7.44
CA LEU A 176 5.88 15.71 -6.32
C LEU A 176 6.46 16.77 -5.38
N ALA A 177 7.72 16.63 -4.96
CA ALA A 177 8.40 17.58 -4.09
C ALA A 177 8.51 18.97 -4.75
N SER A 178 8.80 19.01 -6.06
CA SER A 178 8.87 20.24 -6.83
C SER A 178 7.55 21.02 -6.83
N TRP A 179 6.40 20.34 -6.90
CA TRP A 179 5.10 20.97 -6.73
C TRP A 179 4.86 21.43 -5.27
N MET A 180 5.15 20.57 -4.30
CA MET A 180 4.91 20.81 -2.88
C MET A 180 5.63 22.06 -2.36
N ASP A 181 6.85 22.30 -2.85
CA ASP A 181 7.72 23.42 -2.48
C ASP A 181 7.58 24.63 -3.43
N SER A 182 6.66 24.58 -4.40
CA SER A 182 6.54 25.60 -5.44
C SER A 182 5.97 26.94 -4.92
N PRO A 183 6.47 28.08 -5.44
CA PRO A 183 5.90 29.40 -5.14
C PRO A 183 4.46 29.54 -5.65
N GLU A 184 4.10 28.83 -6.72
CA GLU A 184 2.73 28.76 -7.26
C GLU A 184 1.77 28.14 -6.23
N ARG A 185 2.13 26.98 -5.65
CA ARG A 185 1.36 26.36 -4.57
C ARG A 185 1.28 27.28 -3.35
N ALA A 186 2.38 27.94 -2.98
CA ALA A 186 2.39 28.87 -1.85
C ALA A 186 1.41 30.05 -2.06
N ALA A 187 1.33 30.60 -3.28
CA ALA A 187 0.39 31.66 -3.63
C ALA A 187 -1.07 31.18 -3.59
N LEU A 188 -1.36 29.99 -4.12
CA LEU A 188 -2.69 29.38 -4.10
C LEU A 188 -3.14 29.03 -2.69
N LEU A 189 -2.23 28.53 -1.85
CA LEU A 189 -2.51 28.32 -0.43
C LEU A 189 -2.83 29.66 0.23
N LYS A 190 -2.06 30.73 -0.01
CA LYS A 190 -2.37 32.04 0.56
C LYS A 190 -3.74 32.58 0.14
N GLU A 191 -4.17 32.33 -1.10
CA GLU A 191 -5.52 32.69 -1.57
C GLU A 191 -6.63 31.92 -0.82
N GLY A 192 -6.37 30.66 -0.47
CA GLY A 192 -7.27 29.78 0.29
C GLY A 192 -7.01 29.75 1.79
N GLU A 193 -6.40 30.79 2.38
CA GLU A 193 -5.98 30.79 3.80
C GLU A 193 -7.11 30.44 4.78
N LYS A 194 -8.37 30.77 4.43
CA LYS A 194 -9.56 30.37 5.19
C LYS A 194 -9.75 28.85 5.31
N PHE A 195 -9.29 28.07 4.33
CA PHE A 195 -9.39 26.61 4.28
C PHE A 195 -8.13 25.90 4.78
N ASN A 196 -7.02 26.64 4.96
CA ASN A 196 -5.73 26.06 5.29
C ASN A 196 -5.47 25.83 6.77
N LYS A 197 -6.31 26.38 7.66
CA LYS A 197 -6.01 26.43 9.10
C LYS A 197 -5.83 25.04 9.75
N ASN A 198 -6.33 23.98 9.11
CA ASN A 198 -6.24 22.59 9.58
C ASN A 198 -5.74 21.60 8.49
N LEU A 199 -4.97 22.04 7.49
CA LEU A 199 -4.49 21.16 6.43
C LEU A 199 -3.55 20.08 6.98
N ARG A 200 -3.91 18.81 6.84
CA ARG A 200 -3.09 17.65 7.25
C ARG A 200 -2.64 16.90 6.01
N ILE A 201 -1.33 16.87 5.75
CA ILE A 201 -0.75 16.23 4.56
C ILE A 201 -0.15 14.88 4.95
N ARG A 202 -0.54 13.83 4.25
CA ARG A 202 -0.10 12.43 4.42
C ARG A 202 0.49 11.96 3.09
N LYS A 203 1.56 11.16 3.10
CA LYS A 203 2.02 10.48 1.88
C LYS A 203 1.43 9.07 1.87
N ALA A 204 0.96 8.61 0.72
CA ALA A 204 0.52 7.23 0.54
C ALA A 204 1.75 6.32 0.61
N SER A 205 2.05 5.79 1.80
CA SER A 205 3.05 4.74 1.96
C SER A 205 2.33 3.43 2.23
N TYR A 206 2.61 2.41 1.42
CA TYR A 206 2.13 1.06 1.63
C TYR A 206 3.27 0.20 2.16
N GLY A 207 3.07 -0.37 3.36
CA GLY A 207 4.00 -1.25 4.06
C GLY A 207 3.33 -1.88 5.29
N PHE A 208 4.11 -2.50 6.19
CA PHE A 208 3.63 -3.04 7.47
C PHE A 208 3.01 -1.98 8.42
N ASP A 209 2.74 -0.75 7.94
CA ASP A 209 2.11 0.39 8.62
C ASP A 209 0.88 0.02 9.45
N PHE A 210 0.13 -1.02 9.05
CA PHE A 210 -1.00 -1.50 9.82
C PHE A 210 -0.64 -2.00 11.23
N TRP A 211 0.55 -2.60 11.42
CA TRP A 211 1.06 -3.01 12.73
C TRP A 211 1.48 -1.82 13.58
N PHE A 212 1.87 -0.71 12.92
CA PHE A 212 2.47 0.48 13.53
C PHE A 212 1.44 1.57 13.90
N ARG A 213 0.14 1.26 13.78
CA ARG A 213 -0.95 2.10 14.28
C ARG A 213 -0.98 2.06 15.82
N GLY A 214 -0.72 3.19 16.48
CA GLY A 214 -0.88 3.32 17.93
C GLY A 214 -2.35 3.29 18.36
N ALA A 215 -2.62 2.81 19.57
CA ALA A 215 -3.98 2.72 20.15
C ALA A 215 -4.64 4.07 20.50
N GLY A 216 -4.01 5.20 20.17
CA GLY A 216 -4.61 6.53 20.22
C GLY A 216 -4.62 7.05 18.79
N GLY A 217 -5.80 7.42 18.27
CA GLY A 217 -6.07 7.76 16.87
C GLY A 217 -5.34 8.97 16.27
N ASP A 218 -4.14 9.29 16.76
CA ASP A 218 -3.18 10.14 16.07
C ASP A 218 -2.27 9.26 15.20
N GLU A 219 -2.38 9.49 13.90
CA GLU A 219 -1.76 8.65 12.89
C GLU A 219 -0.28 9.05 12.68
N PRO A 220 0.68 8.11 12.83
CA PRO A 220 2.10 8.43 12.71
C PRO A 220 2.49 8.77 11.25
N PRO A 221 3.56 9.55 11.05
CA PRO A 221 4.04 9.93 9.72
C PRO A 221 4.46 8.70 8.87
N PRO A 222 4.36 8.79 7.54
CA PRO A 222 4.72 7.70 6.63
C PRO A 222 6.21 7.34 6.81
N VAL A 223 6.47 6.08 7.15
CA VAL A 223 7.81 5.56 7.43
C VAL A 223 8.33 4.78 6.23
N PRO A 224 9.61 4.91 5.83
CA PRO A 224 10.14 4.11 4.73
C PRO A 224 10.01 2.60 5.02
N VAL A 225 9.37 1.86 4.11
CA VAL A 225 9.05 0.42 4.25
C VAL A 225 10.27 -0.41 4.71
N ALA A 226 11.45 -0.12 4.18
CA ALA A 226 12.68 -0.81 4.56
C ALA A 226 13.05 -0.67 6.05
N ARG A 227 12.84 0.51 6.65
CA ARG A 227 13.15 0.74 8.08
C ARG A 227 12.14 0.05 8.98
N SER A 228 10.87 0.09 8.59
CA SER A 228 9.79 -0.67 9.21
C SER A 228 10.12 -2.18 9.22
N ASN A 229 10.53 -2.74 8.08
CA ASN A 229 10.88 -4.16 7.97
C ASN A 229 12.07 -4.54 8.84
N LEU A 230 13.10 -3.69 8.91
CA LEU A 230 14.26 -3.91 9.77
C LEU A 230 13.88 -3.90 11.25
N LEU A 231 12.98 -2.99 11.66
CA LEU A 231 12.51 -2.92 13.04
C LEU A 231 11.67 -4.15 13.40
N ALA A 232 10.76 -4.55 12.51
CA ALA A 232 9.97 -5.77 12.68
C ALA A 232 10.87 -7.01 12.80
N LEU A 233 11.89 -7.14 11.95
CA LEU A 233 12.85 -8.24 12.01
C LEU A 233 13.64 -8.26 13.32
N LEU A 234 14.11 -7.10 13.80
CA LEU A 234 14.87 -6.97 15.05
C LEU A 234 14.07 -7.45 16.26
N VAL A 235 12.77 -7.21 16.25
CA VAL A 235 11.87 -7.60 17.33
C VAL A 235 11.45 -9.06 17.20
N LEU A 236 11.10 -9.50 15.99
CA LEU A 236 10.55 -10.82 15.74
C LEU A 236 11.60 -11.93 15.91
N TYR A 237 12.83 -11.71 15.42
CA TYR A 237 13.90 -12.71 15.49
C TYR A 237 14.18 -13.22 16.93
N PRO A 238 14.54 -12.37 17.90
CA PRO A 238 14.81 -12.84 19.27
C PRO A 238 13.57 -13.42 19.94
N LEU A 239 12.38 -12.86 19.64
CA LEU A 239 11.13 -13.35 20.21
C LEU A 239 10.84 -14.79 19.79
N VAL A 240 11.02 -15.12 18.50
CA VAL A 240 10.86 -16.48 17.98
C VAL A 240 11.89 -17.43 18.59
N VAL A 241 13.15 -17.01 18.71
CA VAL A 241 14.21 -17.84 19.31
C VAL A 241 13.94 -18.13 20.79
N ILE A 242 13.59 -17.11 21.58
CA ILE A 242 13.28 -17.25 23.00
C ILE A 242 12.06 -18.15 23.20
N TRP A 243 11.00 -17.95 22.41
CA TRP A 243 9.82 -18.82 22.46
C TRP A 243 10.16 -20.27 22.12
N GLY A 244 10.91 -20.48 21.03
CA GLY A 244 11.34 -21.81 20.61
C GLY A 244 12.12 -22.54 21.71
N HIS A 245 13.11 -21.85 22.28
CA HIS A 245 14.02 -22.44 23.26
C HIS A 245 13.37 -22.66 24.64
N PHE A 246 12.62 -21.69 25.18
CA PHE A 246 12.08 -21.76 26.54
C PHE A 246 10.65 -22.30 26.62
N VAL A 247 9.89 -22.29 25.52
CA VAL A 247 8.48 -22.72 25.53
C VAL A 247 8.26 -23.93 24.64
N SER A 248 8.62 -23.83 23.35
CA SER A 248 8.36 -24.92 22.40
C SER A 248 9.12 -26.19 22.77
N ALA A 249 10.45 -26.10 22.93
CA ALA A 249 11.28 -27.26 23.23
C ALA A 249 10.87 -27.99 24.53
N PRO A 250 10.78 -27.32 25.70
CA PRO A 250 10.49 -28.03 26.96
C PRO A 250 9.02 -28.39 27.17
N PHE A 251 8.06 -27.62 26.66
CA PHE A 251 6.63 -27.84 26.98
C PHE A 251 5.82 -28.43 25.83
N ILE A 252 6.23 -28.25 24.58
CA ILE A 252 5.46 -28.68 23.41
C ILE A 252 6.12 -29.90 22.76
N GLU A 253 7.38 -29.76 22.35
CA GLU A 253 8.12 -30.80 21.63
C GLU A 253 8.46 -31.98 22.54
N ALA A 254 8.83 -31.72 23.80
CA ALA A 254 9.06 -32.78 24.80
C ALA A 254 7.82 -33.67 25.06
N HIS A 255 6.61 -33.18 24.75
CA HIS A 255 5.35 -33.92 24.93
C HIS A 255 4.86 -34.61 23.65
N GLY A 256 5.69 -34.66 22.60
CA GLY A 256 5.37 -35.36 21.35
C GLY A 256 4.36 -34.67 20.46
N VAL A 257 4.15 -33.36 20.64
CA VAL A 257 3.24 -32.57 19.79
C VAL A 257 3.81 -32.47 18.37
N PRO A 258 2.99 -32.63 17.30
CA PRO A 258 3.45 -32.47 15.93
C PRO A 258 4.07 -31.09 15.68
N ILE A 259 5.20 -31.06 14.96
CA ILE A 259 5.97 -29.84 14.71
C ILE A 259 5.14 -28.73 14.04
N ALA A 260 4.16 -29.09 13.19
CA ALA A 260 3.26 -28.15 12.55
C ALA A 260 2.37 -27.40 13.56
N VAL A 261 1.90 -28.09 14.60
CA VAL A 261 1.08 -27.50 15.66
C VAL A 261 1.94 -26.61 16.55
N ALA A 262 3.15 -27.05 16.90
CA ALA A 262 4.12 -26.26 17.65
C ALA A 262 4.46 -24.95 16.93
N LEU A 263 4.74 -25.02 15.61
CA LEU A 263 4.98 -23.86 14.76
C LEU A 263 3.76 -22.94 14.65
N PHE A 264 2.56 -23.49 14.54
CA PHE A 264 1.35 -22.69 14.50
C PHE A 264 1.15 -21.90 15.80
N LEU A 265 1.29 -22.57 16.96
CA LEU A 265 1.17 -21.92 18.27
C LEU A 265 2.26 -20.87 18.48
N ALA A 266 3.50 -21.15 18.05
CA ALA A 266 4.58 -20.19 18.08
C ALA A 266 4.27 -18.94 17.24
N ASN A 267 3.78 -19.12 16.02
CA ASN A 267 3.39 -17.99 15.16
C ASN A 267 2.20 -17.23 15.73
N LEU A 268 1.20 -17.92 16.29
CA LEU A 268 0.05 -17.27 16.92
C LEU A 268 0.49 -16.38 18.07
N VAL A 269 1.30 -16.89 18.99
CA VAL A 269 1.75 -16.13 20.16
C VAL A 269 2.70 -14.99 19.76
N THR A 270 3.68 -15.26 18.89
CA THR A 270 4.64 -14.24 18.46
C THR A 270 3.97 -13.10 17.70
N THR A 271 2.96 -13.39 16.86
CA THR A 271 2.19 -12.35 16.17
C THR A 271 1.34 -11.51 17.14
N GLN A 272 0.73 -12.10 18.17
CA GLN A 272 -0.02 -11.30 19.16
C GLN A 272 0.90 -10.38 19.97
N ILE A 273 2.05 -10.90 20.44
CA ILE A 273 3.05 -10.10 21.18
C ILE A 273 3.60 -8.98 20.29
N LEU A 274 3.89 -9.30 19.03
CA LEU A 274 4.43 -8.34 18.06
C LEU A 274 3.49 -7.14 17.93
N GLY A 275 2.21 -7.39 17.65
CA GLY A 275 1.25 -6.32 17.38
C GLY A 275 0.89 -5.49 18.60
N TRP A 276 0.68 -6.12 19.75
CA TRP A 276 0.14 -5.39 20.89
C TRP A 276 1.22 -4.69 21.70
N TRP A 277 2.41 -5.28 21.85
CA TRP A 277 3.41 -4.80 22.81
C TRP A 277 4.71 -4.42 22.15
N ALA A 278 5.22 -5.28 21.27
CA ALA A 278 6.56 -5.13 20.76
C ALA A 278 6.67 -3.96 19.78
N VAL A 279 5.67 -3.79 18.92
CA VAL A 279 5.59 -2.66 17.99
C VAL A 279 5.45 -1.30 18.72
N PRO A 280 4.50 -1.09 19.66
CA PRO A 280 4.41 0.17 20.40
C PRO A 280 5.70 0.52 21.15
N ALA A 281 6.36 -0.47 21.75
CA ALA A 281 7.65 -0.26 22.42
C ALA A 281 8.75 0.13 21.44
N ALA A 282 8.84 -0.55 20.29
CA ALA A 282 9.82 -0.27 19.25
C ALA A 282 9.67 1.15 18.69
N PHE A 283 8.44 1.63 18.47
CA PHE A 283 8.18 2.99 18.02
C PHE A 283 8.60 4.05 19.04
N LYS A 284 8.36 3.78 20.34
CA LYS A 284 8.78 4.69 21.40
C LYS A 284 10.31 4.83 21.45
N VAL A 285 11.05 3.75 21.19
CA VAL A 285 12.52 3.75 21.22
C VAL A 285 13.13 4.29 19.92
N PHE A 286 12.56 3.96 18.76
CA PHE A 286 13.12 4.28 17.44
C PHE A 286 12.41 5.44 16.72
N GLY A 287 11.48 6.14 17.37
CA GLY A 287 10.76 7.28 16.77
C GLY A 287 11.69 8.34 16.18
N TRP A 288 12.86 8.56 16.79
CA TRP A 288 13.88 9.50 16.31
C TRP A 288 14.52 9.12 14.96
N TRP A 289 14.46 7.86 14.56
CA TRP A 289 15.02 7.33 13.31
C TRP A 289 13.96 6.98 12.27
N MET A 290 12.73 6.74 12.72
CA MET A 290 11.59 6.44 11.87
C MET A 290 11.07 7.69 11.14
N ASP A 291 11.29 8.89 11.67
CA ASP A 291 10.89 10.14 11.02
C ASP A 291 11.48 10.27 9.57
N PRO A 292 10.64 10.55 8.55
CA PRO A 292 11.10 10.73 7.17
C PRO A 292 12.00 11.96 6.96
N ALA A 293 11.89 12.99 7.80
CA ALA A 293 12.60 14.27 7.64
C ALA A 293 13.96 14.34 8.37
N ILE A 294 14.60 13.21 8.62
CA ILE A 294 15.90 13.17 9.33
C ILE A 294 17.10 13.41 8.42
N SER A 295 18.14 14.04 8.98
CA SER A 295 19.39 14.29 8.26
C SER A 295 20.10 12.98 7.84
N PRO A 296 20.87 12.98 6.74
CA PRO A 296 21.60 11.79 6.28
C PRO A 296 22.50 11.16 7.35
N ARG A 297 23.09 11.98 8.23
CA ARG A 297 23.92 11.51 9.36
C ARG A 297 23.11 10.71 10.38
N ARG A 298 21.93 11.20 10.80
CA ARG A 298 21.05 10.50 11.73
C ARG A 298 20.48 9.22 11.12
N ARG A 299 20.16 9.26 9.82
CA ARG A 299 19.73 8.08 9.07
C ARG A 299 20.79 6.97 9.09
N ASN A 300 22.04 7.31 8.76
CA ASN A 300 23.15 6.36 8.74
C ASN A 300 23.48 5.84 10.15
N LEU A 301 23.39 6.70 11.17
CA LEU A 301 23.57 6.29 12.56
C LEU A 301 22.54 5.23 12.97
N GLY A 302 21.27 5.40 12.62
CA GLY A 302 20.25 4.40 12.94
C GLY A 302 20.49 3.07 12.23
N TYR A 303 20.95 3.05 10.97
CA TYR A 303 21.36 1.80 10.31
C TYR A 303 22.54 1.13 11.03
N ALA A 304 23.54 1.90 11.48
CA ALA A 304 24.67 1.36 12.25
C ALA A 304 24.22 0.78 13.59
N VAL A 305 23.31 1.46 14.29
CA VAL A 305 22.67 0.95 15.52
C VAL A 305 21.92 -0.35 15.25
N MET A 306 21.14 -0.42 14.16
CA MET A 306 20.43 -1.64 13.78
C MET A 306 21.38 -2.81 13.54
N ILE A 307 22.48 -2.60 12.81
CA ILE A 307 23.50 -3.62 12.57
C ILE A 307 24.09 -4.13 13.90
N ALA A 308 24.42 -3.21 14.81
CA ALA A 308 24.95 -3.58 16.12
C ALA A 308 23.94 -4.39 16.94
N LEU A 309 22.67 -3.97 16.96
CA LEU A 309 21.60 -4.66 17.67
C LEU A 309 21.31 -6.04 17.08
N PHE A 310 21.34 -6.20 15.77
CA PHE A 310 21.26 -7.51 15.13
C PHE A 310 22.44 -8.40 15.53
N GLY A 311 23.66 -7.87 15.52
CA GLY A 311 24.85 -8.60 15.96
C GLY A 311 24.74 -9.07 17.42
N ILE A 312 24.28 -8.18 18.31
CA ILE A 312 24.03 -8.51 19.73
C ILE A 312 22.92 -9.57 19.84
N SER A 313 21.80 -9.38 19.14
CA SER A 313 20.69 -10.33 19.17
C SER A 313 21.11 -11.72 18.72
N ILE A 314 21.88 -11.82 17.63
CA ILE A 314 22.41 -13.09 17.13
C ILE A 314 23.37 -13.70 18.15
N ALA A 315 24.28 -12.92 18.72
CA ALA A 315 25.23 -13.40 19.72
C ALA A 315 24.51 -13.94 20.97
N VAL A 316 23.54 -13.20 21.51
CA VAL A 316 22.73 -13.62 22.65
C VAL A 316 21.93 -14.88 22.32
N CYS A 317 21.25 -14.91 21.17
CA CYS A 317 20.50 -16.10 20.73
C CYS A 317 21.42 -17.32 20.57
N THR A 318 22.62 -17.14 20.03
CA THR A 318 23.62 -18.22 19.89
C THR A 318 24.07 -18.73 21.25
N LEU A 319 24.33 -17.83 22.20
CA LEU A 319 24.69 -18.20 23.57
C LEU A 319 23.55 -18.93 24.29
N LEU A 320 22.28 -18.55 24.05
CA LEU A 320 21.12 -19.24 24.61
C LEU A 320 21.07 -20.70 24.13
N PHE A 321 21.32 -20.98 22.85
CA PHE A 321 21.38 -22.35 22.34
C PHE A 321 22.53 -23.19 22.93
N MET A 322 23.55 -22.56 23.52
CA MET A 322 24.62 -23.27 24.24
C MET A 322 24.22 -23.68 25.66
N ILE A 323 23.12 -23.14 26.20
CA ILE A 323 22.59 -23.52 27.52
C ILE A 323 21.70 -24.76 27.31
N PRO A 324 22.01 -25.90 27.95
CA PRO A 324 21.17 -27.09 27.83
C PRO A 324 19.83 -26.86 28.55
N THR A 325 18.74 -27.09 27.82
CA THR A 325 17.39 -27.18 28.40
C THR A 325 17.24 -28.55 29.04
N THR A 326 17.34 -28.61 30.37
CA THR A 326 17.10 -29.82 31.18
C THR A 326 15.64 -30.17 31.24
#